data_AF-A0A517V9T9-F1
#
_entry.id   AF-A0A517V9T9-F1
#
_cell.length_a   1.000
_cell.length_b   1.000
_cell.length_c   1.000
_cell.angle_alpha   90.00
_cell.angle_beta   90.00
_cell.angle_gamma   90.00
#
_symmetry.space_group_name_H-M   'P 1'
#
loop_
_entity.id
_entity.type
_entity.pdbx_description
1 polymer ?
#
loop_
_entity_poly.entity_id
_entity_poly.type
_entity_poly.pdbx_seq_one_letter_code
_entity_poly.pdbx_strand_id
1 'polypeptide(L)'
;MMNQKPALITEPVPYKTLFPWLNLFRVFRLAVDFQKILLAAAAILLLMLGNQLFNKLPFAPQQPASSRSALVHQRIEFPPRNSDLFLHSPQQGLIPEPEQPPGLANLIRGTTLLEPMSYFTNPVLTLFETGASWSMLAYATTQLLWAIIVWAVFGGAITRIAAIQFAQDDHIGIRAALSFSLKRILSLVSAPLLPFAGMGFFWVLCLLIGLLGNIPSAGGVIVSLLWGLAFLFAFVMSLILLVTLAGWPLMMTTISVEDSDGFDGLSRIFSYIFGRIWYFLWLVLVTLCYGAACLFFVALLMQLVSRLAFWGVSWGMGSEQAFQLFNQGQTTLATSISMGWGSILNITFSGFVISFFWSANTVIYFLLRKCDDGTPIDHVYYAEEEADTANELPLAGVAKAGEPVIERPVTSNTTADGEQQDAKETTDPE
;
A
#
# COMPACT_ATOMS: atom_id res chain seq x y z
N MET A 1 41.81 -21.42 -40.63
CA MET A 1 41.44 -21.43 -39.20
C MET A 1 41.19 -19.99 -38.77
N MET A 2 39.93 -19.59 -38.73
CA MET A 2 39.51 -18.23 -38.39
C MET A 2 39.50 -18.09 -36.87
N ASN A 3 40.37 -17.21 -36.37
CA ASN A 3 40.56 -16.94 -34.96
C ASN A 3 39.38 -16.07 -34.45
N GLN A 4 38.26 -16.69 -34.08
CA GLN A 4 37.17 -15.99 -33.40
C GLN A 4 37.62 -15.71 -31.96
N LYS A 5 38.02 -14.46 -31.69
CA LYS A 5 38.12 -13.98 -30.30
C LYS A 5 36.77 -14.20 -29.61
N PRO A 6 36.72 -14.79 -28.41
CA PRO A 6 35.48 -14.83 -27.65
C PRO A 6 35.06 -13.39 -27.38
N ALA A 7 33.89 -13.00 -27.89
CA ALA A 7 33.28 -11.73 -27.54
C ALA A 7 33.10 -11.71 -26.01
N LEU A 8 33.90 -10.91 -25.33
CA LEU A 8 33.69 -10.62 -23.92
C LEU A 8 32.29 -10.03 -23.81
N ILE A 9 31.42 -10.67 -23.05
CA ILE A 9 30.07 -10.20 -22.74
C ILE A 9 30.26 -8.87 -21.98
N THR A 10 30.26 -7.75 -22.70
CA THR A 10 30.38 -6.38 -22.15
C THR A 10 29.03 -5.79 -21.77
N GLU A 11 27.96 -6.57 -21.82
CA GLU A 11 26.66 -6.11 -21.34
C GLU A 11 26.60 -6.26 -19.82
N PRO A 12 26.35 -5.17 -19.06
CA PRO A 12 26.21 -5.25 -17.62
C PRO A 12 25.05 -6.19 -17.28
N VAL A 13 25.30 -7.15 -16.38
CA VAL A 13 24.27 -8.11 -15.94
C VAL A 13 23.02 -7.35 -15.48
N PRO A 14 21.85 -7.59 -16.08
CA PRO A 14 20.63 -6.86 -15.74
C PRO A 14 20.06 -7.39 -14.42
N TYR A 15 20.68 -7.03 -13.30
CA TYR A 15 20.33 -7.53 -11.95
C TYR A 15 18.86 -7.34 -11.60
N LYS A 16 18.21 -6.26 -12.06
CA LYS A 16 16.79 -5.98 -11.80
C LYS A 16 15.84 -6.90 -12.60
N THR A 17 16.33 -7.48 -13.70
CA THR A 17 15.59 -8.48 -14.48
C THR A 17 15.70 -9.84 -13.81
N LEU A 18 16.90 -10.18 -13.30
CA LEU A 18 17.16 -11.45 -12.59
C LEU A 18 16.55 -11.47 -11.18
N PHE A 19 16.61 -10.35 -10.48
CA PHE A 19 16.11 -10.18 -9.12
C PHE A 19 15.15 -8.99 -9.06
N PRO A 20 13.87 -9.18 -9.44
CA PRO A 20 12.89 -8.10 -9.50
C PRO A 20 12.72 -7.32 -8.19
N TRP A 21 12.91 -7.98 -7.03
CA TRP A 21 12.82 -7.36 -5.70
C TRP A 21 13.83 -6.21 -5.49
N LEU A 22 14.91 -6.12 -6.27
CA LEU A 22 15.85 -4.99 -6.24
C LEU A 22 15.18 -3.65 -6.62
N ASN A 23 14.00 -3.67 -7.25
CA ASN A 23 13.24 -2.46 -7.51
C ASN A 23 12.72 -1.79 -6.22
N LEU A 24 12.65 -2.50 -5.09
CA LEU A 24 12.32 -1.91 -3.79
C LEU A 24 13.30 -0.81 -3.37
N PHE A 25 14.56 -0.85 -3.81
CA PHE A 25 15.54 0.20 -3.50
C PHE A 25 15.18 1.55 -4.17
N ARG A 26 14.35 1.56 -5.22
CA ARG A 26 13.84 2.79 -5.83
C ARG A 26 12.80 3.51 -4.97
N VAL A 27 12.20 2.81 -3.99
CA VAL A 27 11.13 3.36 -3.14
C VAL A 27 11.57 4.63 -2.43
N PHE A 28 12.82 4.73 -1.98
CA PHE A 28 13.31 5.96 -1.35
C PHE A 28 13.20 7.17 -2.29
N ARG A 29 13.69 7.05 -3.52
CA ARG A 29 13.63 8.12 -4.51
C ARG A 29 12.18 8.48 -4.85
N LEU A 30 11.30 7.49 -4.95
CA LEU A 30 9.87 7.73 -5.12
C LEU A 30 9.30 8.48 -3.91
N ALA A 31 9.65 8.09 -2.69
CA ALA A 31 9.08 8.64 -1.48
C ALA A 31 9.48 10.10 -1.20
N VAL A 32 10.68 10.52 -1.61
CA VAL A 32 11.19 11.90 -1.52
C VAL A 32 10.63 12.76 -2.66
N ASP A 33 9.31 12.74 -2.81
CA ASP A 33 8.57 13.57 -3.75
C ASP A 33 7.71 14.56 -2.96
N PHE A 34 7.85 15.84 -3.29
CA PHE A 34 7.17 16.92 -2.56
C PHE A 34 5.64 16.82 -2.67
N GLN A 35 5.10 16.40 -3.82
CA GLN A 35 3.66 16.28 -4.03
C GLN A 35 3.07 15.20 -3.12
N LYS A 36 3.75 14.06 -3.02
CA LYS A 36 3.33 12.94 -2.16
C LYS A 36 3.43 13.29 -0.67
N ILE A 37 4.50 13.98 -0.26
CA ILE A 37 4.66 14.45 1.13
C ILE A 37 3.57 15.47 1.49
N LEU A 38 3.23 16.38 0.58
CA LEU A 38 2.18 17.37 0.80
C LEU A 38 0.78 16.72 0.91
N LEU A 39 0.47 15.76 0.03
CA LEU A 39 -0.76 14.98 0.11
C LEU A 39 -0.85 14.17 1.41
N ALA A 40 0.25 13.55 1.82
CA ALA A 40 0.33 12.82 3.07
C ALA A 40 0.14 13.73 4.30
N ALA A 41 0.73 14.94 4.28
CA ALA A 41 0.52 15.94 5.32
C ALA A 41 -0.95 16.37 5.42
N ALA A 42 -1.62 16.59 4.28
CA ALA A 42 -3.05 16.90 4.24
C ALA A 42 -3.90 15.74 4.80
N ALA A 43 -3.55 14.49 4.46
CA ALA A 43 -4.21 13.29 5.00
C ALA A 43 -4.07 13.21 6.53
N ILE A 44 -2.87 13.43 7.06
CA ILE A 44 -2.62 13.47 8.52
C ILE A 44 -3.50 14.52 9.19
N LEU A 45 -3.54 15.74 8.66
CA LEU A 45 -4.33 16.82 9.25
C LEU A 45 -5.83 16.49 9.26
N LEU A 46 -6.33 15.82 8.22
CA LEU A 46 -7.72 15.35 8.17
C LEU A 46 -8.00 14.20 9.14
N LEU A 47 -7.06 13.26 9.31
CA LEU A 47 -7.16 12.20 10.32
C LEU A 47 -7.16 12.79 11.74
N MET A 48 -6.29 13.78 12.00
CA MET A 48 -6.25 14.53 13.25
C MET A 48 -7.58 15.24 13.53
N LEU A 49 -8.09 15.97 12.53
CA LEU A 49 -9.35 16.71 12.62
C LEU A 49 -10.51 15.76 12.89
N GLY A 50 -10.59 14.63 12.18
CA GLY A 50 -11.61 13.60 12.40
C GLY A 50 -11.59 13.10 13.84
N ASN A 51 -10.43 12.69 14.35
CA ASN A 51 -10.30 12.23 15.73
C ASN A 51 -10.72 13.29 16.76
N GLN A 52 -10.39 14.57 16.54
CA GLN A 52 -10.86 15.67 17.41
C GLN A 52 -12.37 15.84 17.39
N LEU A 53 -13.01 15.66 16.23
CA LEU A 53 -14.46 15.72 16.08
C LEU A 53 -15.13 14.50 16.74
N PHE A 54 -14.58 13.30 16.55
CA PHE A 54 -15.14 12.06 17.11
C PHE A 54 -15.09 12.04 18.64
N ASN A 55 -14.08 12.67 19.23
CA ASN A 55 -13.98 12.82 20.69
C ASN A 55 -15.08 13.70 21.29
N LYS A 56 -15.87 14.41 20.47
CA LYS A 56 -17.03 15.20 20.92
C LYS A 56 -18.36 14.46 20.75
N LEU A 57 -18.36 13.26 20.17
CA LEU A 57 -19.57 12.47 19.95
C LEU A 57 -20.07 11.82 21.24
N PRO A 58 -21.38 11.57 21.39
CA PRO A 58 -21.97 11.07 22.63
C PRO A 58 -21.51 9.66 23.02
N PHE A 59 -20.97 8.90 22.07
CA PHE A 59 -20.44 7.55 22.26
C PHE A 59 -18.90 7.52 22.39
N ALA A 60 -18.23 8.67 22.50
CA ALA A 60 -16.79 8.71 22.71
C ALA A 60 -16.40 8.11 24.09
N PRO A 61 -15.30 7.35 24.17
CA PRO A 61 -14.84 6.77 25.43
C PRO A 61 -14.37 7.86 26.41
N GLN A 62 -14.56 7.64 27.72
CA GLN A 62 -14.22 8.61 28.80
C GLN A 62 -12.73 8.95 28.86
N GLN A 63 -11.87 8.01 28.46
CA GLN A 63 -10.47 8.26 28.13
C GLN A 63 -10.34 8.08 26.61
N PRO A 64 -10.50 9.13 25.81
CA PRO A 64 -10.21 9.03 24.39
C PRO A 64 -8.77 8.55 24.24
N ALA A 65 -8.55 7.53 23.40
CA ALA A 65 -7.21 7.14 22.98
C ALA A 65 -6.51 8.42 22.59
N SER A 66 -5.47 8.78 23.36
CA SER A 66 -4.89 10.11 23.32
C SER A 66 -4.66 10.55 21.88
N SER A 67 -4.91 11.82 21.54
CA SER A 67 -4.69 12.42 20.20
C SER A 67 -3.25 12.28 19.66
N ARG A 68 -2.39 11.54 20.38
CA ARG A 68 -1.04 11.11 20.08
C ARG A 68 -0.94 10.15 18.89
N SER A 69 -2.03 9.52 18.46
CA SER A 69 -2.03 8.50 17.39
C SER A 69 -1.93 9.04 15.96
N ALA A 70 -1.98 10.36 15.76
CA ALA A 70 -2.09 10.94 14.42
C ALA A 70 -0.77 11.52 13.87
N LEU A 71 0.24 11.68 14.72
CA LEU A 71 1.60 12.02 14.28
C LEU A 71 2.47 10.80 14.54
N VAL A 72 3.44 10.60 13.66
CA VAL A 72 4.34 9.45 13.75
C VAL A 72 4.93 9.34 15.15
N HIS A 73 4.83 8.15 15.76
CA HIS A 73 5.25 7.90 17.16
C HIS A 73 6.67 8.42 17.42
N GLN A 74 7.52 8.34 16.40
CA GLN A 74 8.80 8.99 16.36
C GLN A 74 8.64 10.47 15.96
N ARG A 75 8.82 11.36 16.95
CA ARG A 75 8.80 12.81 16.74
C ARG A 75 10.21 13.34 16.50
N ILE A 76 10.29 14.33 15.61
CA ILE A 76 11.46 15.19 15.51
C ILE A 76 11.41 16.13 16.70
N GLU A 77 12.43 16.08 17.56
CA GLU A 77 12.43 16.86 18.79
C GLU A 77 12.64 18.33 18.45
N PHE A 78 11.71 19.17 18.90
CA PHE A 78 11.83 20.63 18.82
C PHE A 78 11.07 21.26 20.01
N PRO A 79 11.74 22.08 20.85
CA PRO A 79 13.19 22.35 20.86
C PRO A 79 14.00 21.08 21.19
N PRO A 80 15.30 21.04 20.87
CA PRO A 80 16.16 19.91 21.25
C PRO A 80 16.22 19.76 22.78
N ARG A 81 15.97 18.55 23.31
CA ARG A 81 15.95 18.28 24.77
C ARG A 81 17.28 18.59 25.46
N ASN A 82 18.41 18.45 24.75
CA ASN A 82 19.76 18.63 25.30
C ASN A 82 20.56 19.60 24.40
N SER A 83 20.59 20.89 24.72
CA SER A 83 21.66 21.80 24.23
C SER A 83 23.01 21.51 24.87
N ASP A 84 23.00 20.85 26.01
CA ASP A 84 24.10 20.90 26.98
C ASP A 84 25.27 19.99 26.62
N LEU A 85 25.19 19.29 25.49
CA LEU A 85 26.26 18.40 25.03
C LEU A 85 27.55 19.14 24.65
N PHE A 86 27.53 20.48 24.58
CA PHE A 86 28.71 21.28 24.28
C PHE A 86 29.17 22.22 25.41
N LEU A 87 28.35 22.52 26.42
CA LEU A 87 28.70 23.48 27.48
C LEU A 87 28.02 23.09 28.81
N HIS A 88 28.77 22.45 29.72
CA HIS A 88 28.53 22.21 31.16
C HIS A 88 28.09 20.81 31.68
N SER A 89 29.01 20.25 32.48
CA SER A 89 28.95 19.42 33.70
C SER A 89 27.85 18.36 33.96
N PRO A 90 28.22 17.14 34.40
CA PRO A 90 27.34 15.96 34.50
C PRO A 90 26.59 15.86 35.83
N GLN A 91 25.81 16.85 36.24
CA GLN A 91 24.97 16.72 37.44
C GLN A 91 23.67 17.51 37.33
N GLN A 92 22.61 16.89 36.80
CA GLN A 92 21.24 17.24 37.17
C GLN A 92 20.24 16.12 36.77
N GLY A 93 19.52 15.62 37.78
CA GLY A 93 18.14 15.14 37.59
C GLY A 93 17.91 13.62 37.48
N LEU A 94 18.02 12.91 38.61
CA LEU A 94 17.47 11.56 38.80
C LEU A 94 15.93 11.56 38.75
N ILE A 95 15.34 11.51 37.56
CA ILE A 95 14.03 10.89 37.34
C ILE A 95 14.13 10.10 36.03
N PRO A 96 14.12 8.76 36.06
CA PRO A 96 13.98 7.99 34.85
C PRO A 96 12.51 8.07 34.41
N GLU A 97 12.17 9.00 33.51
CA GLU A 97 11.11 8.71 32.54
C GLU A 97 11.52 7.40 31.84
N PRO A 98 10.61 6.44 31.58
CA PRO A 98 10.98 5.18 30.95
C PRO A 98 11.65 5.50 29.60
N GLU A 99 12.97 5.34 29.56
CA GLU A 99 13.80 5.61 28.40
C GLU A 99 13.23 4.81 27.22
N GLN A 100 12.58 5.49 26.28
CA GLN A 100 12.44 4.93 24.94
C GLN A 100 13.87 4.83 24.40
N PRO A 101 14.41 3.63 24.16
CA PRO A 101 15.80 3.48 23.77
C PRO A 101 16.04 4.25 22.47
N PRO A 102 17.08 5.10 22.38
CA PRO A 102 17.29 5.91 21.22
C PRO A 102 17.72 5.07 20.00
N GLY A 103 17.35 5.57 18.82
CA GLY A 103 18.24 5.56 17.66
C GLY A 103 18.08 4.44 16.63
N LEU A 104 17.93 3.17 17.00
CA LEU A 104 17.77 2.08 15.99
C LEU A 104 16.73 1.03 16.40
N ALA A 105 16.58 0.75 17.69
CA ALA A 105 15.66 -0.30 18.17
C ALA A 105 14.17 0.01 17.90
N ASN A 106 13.71 1.26 18.06
CA ASN A 106 12.33 1.66 17.70
C ASN A 106 12.09 1.64 16.19
N LEU A 107 13.14 1.89 15.40
CA LEU A 107 13.08 1.89 13.96
C LEU A 107 13.04 0.47 13.38
N ILE A 108 13.82 -0.43 13.97
CA ILE A 108 13.83 -1.87 13.69
C ILE A 108 12.54 -2.54 14.19
N ARG A 109 11.91 -2.02 15.25
CA ARG A 109 10.59 -2.51 15.73
C ARG A 109 9.45 -2.29 14.73
N GLY A 110 9.67 -1.61 13.61
CA GLY A 110 8.68 -1.46 12.54
C GLY A 110 7.48 -0.56 12.90
N THR A 111 7.44 0.01 14.11
CA THR A 111 6.30 0.80 14.61
C THR A 111 6.08 2.06 13.78
N THR A 112 7.17 2.71 13.35
CA THR A 112 7.13 3.95 12.55
C THR A 112 6.68 3.68 11.11
N LEU A 113 7.23 2.66 10.45
CA LEU A 113 6.91 2.31 9.05
C LEU A 113 5.49 1.75 8.89
N LEU A 114 5.06 0.95 9.87
CA LEU A 114 3.73 0.33 9.85
C LEU A 114 2.67 1.25 10.45
N GLU A 115 3.02 2.47 10.88
CA GLU A 115 2.04 3.38 11.46
C GLU A 115 0.85 3.68 10.53
N PRO A 116 1.03 3.89 9.21
CA PRO A 116 -0.10 4.04 8.31
C PRO A 116 -1.09 2.87 8.34
N MET A 117 -0.61 1.64 8.65
CA MET A 117 -1.48 0.47 8.86
C MET A 117 -2.38 0.65 10.07
N SER A 118 -1.88 1.27 11.14
CA SER A 118 -2.57 1.38 12.43
C SER A 118 -3.91 2.13 12.34
N TYR A 119 -4.07 3.07 11.39
CA TYR A 119 -5.32 3.78 11.15
C TYR A 119 -6.45 2.87 10.67
N PHE A 120 -6.11 1.74 10.04
CA PHE A 120 -7.06 0.71 9.64
C PHE A 120 -7.09 -0.44 10.66
N THR A 121 -5.94 -0.95 11.06
CA THR A 121 -5.86 -2.18 11.88
C THR A 121 -6.38 -1.97 13.30
N ASN A 122 -6.11 -0.82 13.94
CA ASN A 122 -6.52 -0.62 15.33
C ASN A 122 -8.05 -0.58 15.48
N PRO A 123 -8.81 0.22 14.70
CA PRO A 123 -10.26 0.17 14.75
C PRO A 123 -10.82 -1.21 14.45
N VAL A 124 -10.24 -1.93 13.47
CA VAL A 124 -10.67 -3.28 13.11
C VAL A 124 -10.49 -4.24 14.28
N LEU A 125 -9.33 -4.25 14.94
CA LEU A 125 -9.10 -5.12 16.09
C LEU A 125 -10.06 -4.81 17.25
N THR A 126 -10.39 -3.54 17.48
CA THR A 126 -11.40 -3.13 18.47
C THR A 126 -12.81 -3.66 18.15
N LEU A 127 -13.16 -3.85 16.87
CA LEU A 127 -14.45 -4.47 16.49
C LEU A 127 -14.54 -5.95 16.90
N PHE A 128 -13.40 -6.63 17.10
CA PHE A 128 -13.34 -8.03 17.50
C PHE A 128 -13.06 -8.22 19.00
N GLU A 129 -12.98 -7.14 19.79
CA GLU A 129 -12.81 -7.24 21.24
C GLU A 129 -14.05 -7.88 21.89
N THR A 130 -13.84 -8.96 22.62
CA THR A 130 -14.91 -9.67 23.33
C THR A 130 -15.45 -8.81 24.47
N GLY A 131 -16.75 -8.52 24.46
CA GLY A 131 -17.40 -7.68 25.48
C GLY A 131 -17.33 -6.18 25.21
N ALA A 132 -16.95 -5.77 24.00
CA ALA A 132 -16.99 -4.37 23.58
C ALA A 132 -18.40 -3.78 23.76
N SER A 133 -18.48 -2.57 24.34
CA SER A 133 -19.74 -1.83 24.44
C SER A 133 -20.19 -1.31 23.08
N TRP A 134 -21.49 -1.07 22.91
CA TRP A 134 -22.02 -0.44 21.69
C TRP A 134 -21.36 0.91 21.37
N SER A 135 -21.00 1.68 22.40
CA SER A 135 -20.28 2.95 22.24
C SER A 135 -18.87 2.75 21.66
N MET A 136 -18.13 1.75 22.15
CA MET A 136 -16.81 1.41 21.65
C MET A 136 -16.85 0.92 20.20
N LEU A 137 -17.82 0.06 19.86
CA LEU A 137 -18.02 -0.41 18.49
C LEU A 137 -18.39 0.74 17.54
N ALA A 138 -19.27 1.64 17.95
CA ALA A 138 -19.66 2.81 17.17
C ALA A 138 -18.47 3.76 16.95
N TYR A 139 -17.66 3.99 17.98
CA TYR A 139 -16.45 4.81 17.90
C TYR A 139 -15.41 4.19 16.94
N ALA A 140 -15.10 2.91 17.10
CA ALA A 140 -14.17 2.19 16.23
C ALA A 140 -14.65 2.16 14.77
N THR A 141 -15.94 1.88 14.54
CA THR A 141 -16.52 1.91 13.18
C THR A 141 -16.40 3.30 12.55
N THR A 142 -16.65 4.36 13.33
CA THR A 142 -16.51 5.74 12.85
C THR A 142 -15.07 6.06 12.46
N GLN A 143 -14.09 5.65 13.28
CA GLN A 143 -12.67 5.81 12.98
C GLN A 143 -12.24 5.02 11.74
N LEU A 144 -12.70 3.78 11.62
CA LEU A 144 -12.41 2.91 10.47
C LEU A 144 -12.91 3.52 9.17
N LEU A 145 -14.19 3.91 9.12
CA LEU A 145 -14.80 4.51 7.92
C LEU A 145 -14.12 5.81 7.54
N TRP A 146 -13.80 6.66 8.52
CA TRP A 146 -13.07 7.90 8.28
C TRP A 146 -11.67 7.64 7.71
N ALA A 147 -10.93 6.72 8.30
CA ALA A 147 -9.60 6.35 7.83
C ALA A 147 -9.64 5.81 6.39
N ILE A 148 -10.60 4.92 6.07
CA ILE A 148 -10.78 4.39 4.72
C ILE A 148 -11.10 5.50 3.73
N ILE A 149 -11.98 6.44 4.07
CA ILE A 149 -12.34 7.57 3.17
C ILE A 149 -11.11 8.46 2.92
N VAL A 150 -10.37 8.82 3.98
CA VAL A 150 -9.16 9.65 3.83
C VAL A 150 -8.11 8.93 2.99
N TRP A 151 -7.87 7.64 3.25
CA TRP A 151 -6.90 6.86 2.47
C TRP A 151 -7.35 6.58 1.04
N ALA A 152 -8.65 6.44 0.78
CA ALA A 152 -9.19 6.36 -0.57
C ALA A 152 -8.83 7.62 -1.37
N VAL A 153 -8.99 8.81 -0.78
CA VAL A 153 -8.68 10.07 -1.49
C VAL A 153 -7.16 10.29 -1.60
N PHE A 154 -6.44 10.27 -0.48
CA PHE A 154 -5.03 10.66 -0.44
C PHE A 154 -4.08 9.50 -0.70
N GLY A 155 -4.35 8.31 -0.15
CA GLY A 155 -3.59 7.10 -0.44
C GLY A 155 -3.76 6.68 -1.90
N GLY A 156 -4.98 6.75 -2.45
CA GLY A 156 -5.25 6.60 -3.88
C GLY A 156 -4.40 7.57 -4.74
N ALA A 157 -4.37 8.85 -4.36
CA ALA A 157 -3.62 9.85 -5.13
C ALA A 157 -2.10 9.62 -5.05
N ILE A 158 -1.58 9.30 -3.87
CA ILE A 158 -0.15 9.02 -3.66
C ILE A 158 0.27 7.76 -4.44
N THR A 159 -0.54 6.70 -4.38
CA THR A 159 -0.26 5.45 -5.10
C THR A 159 -0.34 5.63 -6.61
N ARG A 160 -1.25 6.47 -7.12
CA ARG A 160 -1.32 6.81 -8.55
C ARG A 160 -0.08 7.58 -9.01
N ILE A 161 0.38 8.58 -8.24
CA ILE A 161 1.64 9.30 -8.54
C ILE A 161 2.81 8.33 -8.52
N ALA A 162 2.91 7.48 -7.49
CA ALA A 162 3.99 6.51 -7.36
C ALA A 162 3.98 5.47 -8.49
N ALA A 163 2.80 5.06 -8.95
CA ALA A 163 2.66 4.07 -10.02
C ALA A 163 3.20 4.58 -11.34
N ILE A 164 2.79 5.80 -11.73
CA ILE A 164 3.25 6.42 -12.98
C ILE A 164 4.75 6.71 -12.95
N GLN A 165 5.25 7.24 -11.82
CA GLN A 165 6.70 7.46 -11.65
C GLN A 165 7.51 6.16 -11.67
N PHE A 166 6.96 5.06 -11.15
CA PHE A 166 7.69 3.81 -11.09
C PHE A 166 7.70 3.06 -12.44
N ALA A 167 6.56 3.05 -13.13
CA ALA A 167 6.38 2.27 -14.34
C ALA A 167 6.92 2.99 -15.59
N GLN A 168 6.64 4.29 -15.71
CA GLN A 168 6.95 5.07 -16.93
C GLN A 168 8.02 6.14 -16.72
N ASP A 169 8.55 6.30 -15.49
CA ASP A 169 9.47 7.40 -15.13
C ASP A 169 8.88 8.81 -15.45
N ASP A 170 7.55 8.92 -15.50
CA ASP A 170 6.80 10.16 -15.80
C ASP A 170 6.15 10.76 -14.53
N HIS A 171 5.61 11.98 -14.65
CA HIS A 171 5.06 12.74 -13.53
C HIS A 171 3.62 13.17 -13.82
N ILE A 172 2.73 12.90 -12.85
CA ILE A 172 1.39 13.49 -12.82
C ILE A 172 1.33 14.58 -11.76
N GLY A 173 0.51 15.61 -12.00
CA GLY A 173 0.26 16.64 -11.00
C GLY A 173 -0.74 16.19 -9.92
N ILE A 174 -0.62 16.78 -8.72
CA ILE A 174 -1.53 16.61 -7.57
C ILE A 174 -3.01 16.63 -7.97
N ARG A 175 -3.41 17.60 -8.80
CA ARG A 175 -4.82 17.78 -9.21
C ARG A 175 -5.33 16.58 -10.00
N ALA A 176 -4.53 16.05 -10.93
CA ALA A 176 -4.90 14.88 -11.72
C ALA A 176 -4.99 13.63 -10.83
N ALA A 177 -4.01 13.44 -9.93
CA ALA A 177 -4.00 12.33 -8.97
C ALA A 177 -5.20 12.33 -8.01
N LEU A 178 -5.57 13.50 -7.48
CA LEU A 178 -6.76 13.67 -6.65
C LEU A 178 -8.04 13.47 -7.45
N SER A 179 -8.12 14.01 -8.67
CA SER A 179 -9.26 13.82 -9.57
C SER A 179 -9.50 12.34 -9.87
N PHE A 180 -8.43 11.59 -10.16
CA PHE A 180 -8.49 10.14 -10.33
C PHE A 180 -9.10 9.46 -9.08
N SER A 181 -8.55 9.75 -7.90
CA SER A 181 -8.97 9.13 -6.65
C SER A 181 -10.42 9.46 -6.28
N LEU A 182 -10.86 10.70 -6.52
CA LEU A 182 -12.23 11.13 -6.30
C LEU A 182 -13.21 10.46 -7.27
N LYS A 183 -12.83 10.31 -8.55
CA LYS A 183 -13.64 9.57 -9.55
C LYS A 183 -13.77 8.08 -9.23
N ARG A 184 -12.83 7.51 -8.48
CA ARG A 184 -12.80 6.09 -8.07
C ARG A 184 -13.03 5.88 -6.58
N ILE A 185 -13.58 6.88 -5.87
CA ILE A 185 -13.71 6.82 -4.41
C ILE A 185 -14.55 5.62 -3.95
N LEU A 186 -15.60 5.25 -4.70
CA LEU A 186 -16.42 4.09 -4.37
C LEU A 186 -15.64 2.78 -4.50
N SER A 187 -14.84 2.61 -5.55
CA SER A 187 -13.98 1.43 -5.72
C SER A 187 -12.93 1.37 -4.61
N LEU A 188 -12.26 2.49 -4.34
CA LEU A 188 -11.23 2.60 -3.32
C LEU A 188 -11.79 2.32 -1.92
N VAL A 189 -12.94 2.87 -1.56
CA VAL A 189 -13.60 2.62 -0.26
C VAL A 189 -14.15 1.19 -0.16
N SER A 190 -14.74 0.66 -1.23
CA SER A 190 -15.38 -0.67 -1.19
C SER A 190 -14.39 -1.81 -1.10
N ALA A 191 -13.22 -1.72 -1.73
CA ALA A 191 -12.24 -2.80 -1.75
C ALA A 191 -11.82 -3.32 -0.36
N PRO A 192 -11.42 -2.47 0.61
CA PRO A 192 -11.12 -2.93 1.96
C PRO A 192 -12.38 -3.21 2.80
N LEU A 193 -13.57 -2.75 2.40
CA LEU A 193 -14.82 -3.00 3.13
C LEU A 193 -15.51 -4.32 2.75
N LEU A 194 -15.38 -4.74 1.49
CA LEU A 194 -15.96 -5.99 0.98
C LEU A 194 -15.60 -7.25 1.80
N PRO A 195 -14.37 -7.43 2.31
CA PRO A 195 -14.04 -8.58 3.15
C PRO A 195 -14.89 -8.63 4.44
N PHE A 196 -15.30 -7.48 4.98
CA PHE A 196 -16.17 -7.43 6.16
C PHE A 196 -17.58 -7.93 5.88
N ALA A 197 -18.08 -7.82 4.64
CA ALA A 197 -19.34 -8.44 4.26
C ALA A 197 -19.23 -9.98 4.31
N GLY A 198 -18.12 -10.53 3.80
CA GLY A 198 -17.80 -11.96 3.90
C GLY A 198 -17.67 -12.43 5.36
N MET A 199 -16.97 -11.67 6.19
CA MET A 199 -16.88 -11.96 7.63
C MET A 199 -18.24 -11.85 8.33
N GLY A 200 -19.04 -10.85 7.98
CA GLY A 200 -20.39 -10.64 8.52
C GLY A 200 -21.31 -11.85 8.24
N PHE A 201 -21.22 -12.45 7.05
CA PHE A 201 -21.95 -13.68 6.73
C PHE A 201 -21.60 -14.83 7.70
N PHE A 202 -20.32 -15.14 7.87
CA PHE A 202 -19.89 -16.21 8.79
C PHE A 202 -20.16 -15.88 10.26
N TRP A 203 -20.05 -14.60 10.63
CA TRP A 203 -20.40 -14.12 11.97
C TRP A 203 -21.89 -14.34 12.28
N VAL A 204 -22.79 -14.05 11.34
CA VAL A 204 -24.23 -14.35 11.50
C VAL A 204 -24.47 -15.84 11.72
N LEU A 205 -23.75 -16.73 11.01
CA LEU A 205 -23.88 -18.17 11.23
C LEU A 205 -23.44 -18.58 12.64
N CYS A 206 -22.34 -18.02 13.15
CA CYS A 206 -21.92 -18.22 14.55
C CYS A 206 -22.96 -17.68 15.55
N LEU A 207 -23.55 -16.52 15.26
CA LEU A 207 -24.60 -15.92 16.08
C LEU A 207 -25.83 -16.85 16.15
N LEU A 208 -26.26 -17.42 15.02
CA LEU A 208 -27.37 -18.38 14.97
C LEU A 208 -27.09 -19.63 15.82
N ILE A 209 -25.85 -20.15 15.80
CA ILE A 209 -25.43 -21.23 16.69
C ILE A 209 -25.57 -20.79 18.16
N GLY A 210 -25.05 -19.60 18.51
CA GLY A 210 -25.12 -19.05 19.87
C GLY A 210 -26.56 -18.87 20.39
N LEU A 211 -27.49 -18.45 19.52
CA LEU A 211 -28.91 -18.29 19.88
C LEU A 211 -29.56 -19.60 20.34
N LEU A 212 -29.12 -20.76 19.84
CA LEU A 212 -29.61 -22.07 20.29
C LEU A 212 -29.25 -22.35 21.77
N GLY A 213 -28.25 -21.66 22.30
CA GLY A 213 -27.86 -21.73 23.71
C GLY A 213 -28.94 -21.24 24.68
N ASN A 214 -29.89 -20.44 24.19
CA ASN A 214 -30.99 -19.91 24.99
C ASN A 214 -32.13 -20.93 25.22
N ILE A 215 -32.05 -22.14 24.64
CA ILE A 215 -33.04 -23.20 24.85
C ILE A 215 -32.87 -23.81 26.25
N PRO A 216 -33.92 -23.80 27.11
CA PRO A 216 -33.84 -24.39 28.44
C PRO A 216 -33.44 -25.87 28.40
N SER A 217 -32.55 -26.30 29.30
CA SER A 217 -32.06 -27.68 29.49
C SER A 217 -31.22 -28.29 28.36
N ALA A 218 -31.50 -28.00 27.08
CA ALA A 218 -30.79 -28.57 25.93
C ALA A 218 -29.80 -27.63 25.24
N GLY A 219 -29.96 -26.31 25.39
CA GLY A 219 -29.21 -25.31 24.61
C GLY A 219 -27.70 -25.41 24.77
N GLY A 220 -27.22 -25.60 26.01
CA GLY A 220 -25.78 -25.78 26.27
C GLY A 220 -25.17 -26.97 25.56
N VAL A 221 -25.87 -28.12 25.52
CA VAL A 221 -25.40 -29.34 24.83
C VAL A 221 -25.41 -29.14 23.32
N ILE A 222 -26.46 -28.53 22.76
CA ILE A 222 -26.58 -28.24 21.33
C ILE A 222 -25.43 -27.33 20.87
N VAL A 223 -25.20 -26.22 21.58
CA VAL A 223 -24.09 -25.30 21.27
C VAL A 223 -22.75 -26.01 21.41
N SER A 224 -22.56 -26.81 22.47
CA SER A 224 -21.34 -27.61 22.69
C SER A 224 -21.01 -28.51 21.51
N LEU A 225 -22.02 -29.18 20.92
CA LEU A 225 -21.86 -30.01 19.73
C LEU A 225 -21.58 -29.18 18.46
N LEU A 226 -22.19 -28.01 18.33
CA LEU A 226 -22.04 -27.13 17.16
C LEU A 226 -20.76 -26.28 17.17
N TRP A 227 -19.96 -26.31 18.24
CA TRP A 227 -18.67 -25.59 18.29
C TRP A 227 -17.71 -25.98 17.17
N GLY A 228 -17.74 -27.23 16.71
CA GLY A 228 -16.93 -27.66 15.56
C GLY A 228 -17.23 -26.84 14.29
N LEU A 229 -18.52 -26.54 14.06
CA LEU A 229 -18.96 -25.69 12.96
C LEU A 229 -18.60 -24.21 13.19
N ALA A 230 -18.74 -23.72 14.43
CA ALA A 230 -18.32 -22.37 14.80
C ALA A 230 -16.81 -22.15 14.60
N PHE A 231 -15.97 -23.15 14.90
CA PHE A 231 -14.53 -23.10 14.62
C PHE A 231 -14.22 -23.09 13.13
N LEU A 232 -14.97 -23.83 12.32
CA LEU A 232 -14.83 -23.78 10.86
C LEU A 232 -15.11 -22.37 10.32
N PHE A 233 -16.20 -21.74 10.76
CA PHE A 233 -16.53 -20.37 10.38
C PHE A 233 -15.51 -19.36 10.90
N ALA A 234 -15.03 -19.51 12.14
CA ALA A 234 -13.98 -18.67 12.71
C ALA A 234 -12.65 -18.82 11.96
N PHE A 235 -12.32 -20.03 11.51
CA PHE A 235 -11.15 -20.28 10.68
C PHE A 235 -11.23 -19.52 9.36
N VAL A 236 -12.37 -19.60 8.65
CA VAL A 236 -12.56 -18.82 7.41
C VAL A 236 -12.51 -17.32 7.66
N MET A 237 -13.18 -16.81 8.70
CA MET A 237 -13.10 -15.40 9.09
C MET A 237 -11.66 -14.97 9.39
N SER A 238 -10.86 -15.82 10.05
CA SER A 238 -9.45 -15.51 10.36
C SER A 238 -8.58 -15.40 9.12
N LEU A 239 -8.81 -16.23 8.10
CA LEU A 239 -8.10 -16.14 6.81
C LEU A 239 -8.46 -14.85 6.08
N ILE A 240 -9.76 -14.51 6.03
CA ILE A 240 -10.24 -13.27 5.43
C ILE A 240 -9.65 -12.06 6.16
N LEU A 241 -9.68 -12.07 7.49
CA LEU A 241 -9.16 -10.99 8.32
C LEU A 241 -7.65 -10.80 8.13
N LEU A 242 -6.87 -11.89 8.15
CA LEU A 242 -5.41 -11.82 7.99
C LEU A 242 -5.03 -11.19 6.64
N VAL A 243 -5.64 -11.65 5.55
CA VAL A 243 -5.38 -11.10 4.21
C VAL A 243 -5.88 -9.67 4.11
N THR A 244 -7.02 -9.32 4.72
CA THR A 244 -7.52 -7.94 4.71
C THR A 244 -6.58 -7.00 5.48
N LEU A 245 -6.13 -7.40 6.67
CA LEU A 245 -5.22 -6.60 7.48
C LEU A 245 -3.87 -6.40 6.80
N ALA A 246 -3.34 -7.42 6.11
CA ALA A 246 -2.07 -7.29 5.39
C ALA A 246 -2.22 -6.61 4.01
N GLY A 247 -3.34 -6.84 3.33
CA GLY A 247 -3.54 -6.52 1.92
C GLY A 247 -4.37 -5.27 1.64
N TRP A 248 -5.03 -4.65 2.63
CA TRP A 248 -5.85 -3.45 2.39
C TRP A 248 -5.12 -2.31 1.66
N PRO A 249 -3.81 -2.01 1.89
CA PRO A 249 -3.14 -0.97 1.12
C PRO A 249 -2.91 -1.42 -0.32
N LEU A 250 -2.62 -2.71 -0.51
CA LEU A 250 -2.42 -3.28 -1.84
C LEU A 250 -3.72 -3.23 -2.66
N MET A 251 -4.88 -3.41 -2.04
CA MET A 251 -6.18 -3.30 -2.73
C MET A 251 -6.38 -1.90 -3.32
N MET A 252 -6.00 -0.86 -2.56
CA MET A 252 -6.00 0.52 -3.04
C MET A 252 -4.98 0.72 -4.17
N THR A 253 -3.78 0.12 -4.05
CA THR A 253 -2.78 0.22 -5.12
C THR A 253 -3.23 -0.44 -6.41
N THR A 254 -3.93 -1.58 -6.34
CA THR A 254 -4.49 -2.27 -7.51
C THR A 254 -5.39 -1.32 -8.29
N ILE A 255 -6.33 -0.67 -7.59
CA ILE A 255 -7.27 0.26 -8.22
C ILE A 255 -6.52 1.45 -8.82
N SER A 256 -5.51 1.99 -8.13
CA SER A 256 -4.72 3.11 -8.65
C SER A 256 -3.85 2.76 -9.86
N VAL A 257 -3.43 1.51 -9.98
CA VAL A 257 -2.56 1.04 -11.07
C VAL A 257 -3.37 0.57 -12.27
N GLU A 258 -4.43 -0.20 -12.04
CA GLU A 258 -5.22 -0.88 -13.07
C GLU A 258 -6.52 -0.15 -13.44
N ASP A 259 -6.89 0.91 -12.71
CA ASP A 259 -8.19 1.60 -12.84
C ASP A 259 -9.42 0.68 -12.66
N SER A 260 -9.27 -0.34 -11.80
CA SER A 260 -10.27 -1.40 -11.60
C SER A 260 -11.38 -1.04 -10.60
N ASP A 261 -12.39 -1.90 -10.50
CA ASP A 261 -13.40 -1.80 -9.42
C ASP A 261 -12.88 -2.38 -8.09
N GLY A 262 -13.68 -2.20 -7.02
CA GLY A 262 -13.30 -2.65 -5.68
C GLY A 262 -13.27 -4.16 -5.50
N PHE A 263 -14.07 -4.92 -6.26
CA PHE A 263 -14.08 -6.38 -6.19
C PHE A 263 -12.88 -6.98 -6.90
N ASP A 264 -12.51 -6.44 -8.07
CA ASP A 264 -11.27 -6.79 -8.77
C ASP A 264 -10.06 -6.48 -7.88
N GLY A 265 -10.05 -5.29 -7.26
CA GLY A 265 -9.03 -4.88 -6.29
C GLY A 265 -8.84 -5.88 -5.14
N LEU A 266 -9.95 -6.36 -4.56
CA LEU A 266 -9.94 -7.40 -3.53
C LEU A 266 -9.43 -8.74 -4.09
N SER A 267 -10.04 -9.22 -5.17
CA SER A 267 -9.84 -10.58 -5.68
C SER A 267 -8.40 -10.83 -6.14
N ARG A 268 -7.76 -9.83 -6.78
CA ARG A 268 -6.34 -9.87 -7.16
C ARG A 268 -5.43 -9.97 -5.94
N ILE A 269 -5.64 -9.15 -4.92
CA ILE A 269 -4.78 -9.16 -3.73
C ILE A 269 -4.93 -10.45 -2.93
N PHE A 270 -6.15 -10.99 -2.81
CA PHE A 270 -6.36 -12.31 -2.23
C PHE A 270 -5.58 -13.38 -3.02
N SER A 271 -5.67 -13.35 -4.35
CA SER A 271 -4.97 -14.30 -5.23
C SER A 271 -3.45 -14.19 -5.09
N TYR A 272 -2.90 -12.97 -5.17
CA TYR A 272 -1.45 -12.74 -5.10
C TYR A 272 -0.87 -13.12 -3.74
N ILE A 273 -1.53 -12.76 -2.63
CA ILE A 273 -1.04 -13.08 -1.28
C ILE A 273 -1.10 -14.59 -1.03
N PHE A 274 -2.19 -15.28 -1.40
CA PHE A 274 -2.28 -16.73 -1.20
C PHE A 274 -1.38 -17.51 -2.17
N GLY A 275 -1.33 -17.11 -3.44
CA GLY A 275 -0.52 -17.77 -4.48
C GLY A 275 0.97 -17.63 -4.25
N ARG A 276 1.42 -16.49 -3.69
CA ARG A 276 2.84 -16.14 -3.55
C ARG A 276 3.21 -15.69 -2.14
N ILE A 277 2.61 -16.28 -1.10
CA ILE A 277 2.77 -15.88 0.32
C ILE A 277 4.23 -15.66 0.74
N TRP A 278 5.14 -16.58 0.37
CA TRP A 278 6.56 -16.48 0.73
C TRP A 278 7.27 -15.33 0.04
N TYR A 279 6.92 -15.06 -1.22
CA TYR A 279 7.48 -13.93 -1.95
C TYR A 279 6.93 -12.61 -1.41
N PHE A 280 5.63 -12.54 -1.10
CA PHE A 280 5.05 -11.39 -0.41
C PHE A 280 5.76 -11.09 0.92
N LEU A 281 5.93 -12.10 1.78
CA LEU A 281 6.65 -11.96 3.06
C LEU A 281 8.10 -11.51 2.86
N TRP A 282 8.78 -12.03 1.83
CA TRP A 282 10.13 -11.58 1.47
C TRP A 282 10.16 -10.11 1.05
N LEU A 283 9.22 -9.67 0.20
CA LEU A 283 9.13 -8.28 -0.23
C LEU A 283 8.84 -7.34 0.95
N VAL A 284 7.94 -7.73 1.85
CA VAL A 284 7.65 -6.98 3.09
C VAL A 284 8.89 -6.90 3.97
N LEU A 285 9.59 -8.01 4.20
CA LEU A 285 10.82 -8.04 5.01
C LEU A 285 11.88 -7.09 4.46
N VAL A 286 12.19 -7.19 3.16
CA VAL A 286 13.17 -6.32 2.49
C VAL A 286 12.76 -4.86 2.61
N THR A 287 11.48 -4.56 2.39
CA THR A 287 10.92 -3.21 2.50
C THR A 287 11.04 -2.65 3.91
N LEU A 288 10.77 -3.46 4.94
CA LEU A 288 10.88 -3.03 6.33
C LEU A 288 12.35 -2.77 6.71
N CYS A 289 13.27 -3.64 6.32
CA CYS A 289 14.70 -3.44 6.58
C CYS A 289 15.25 -2.20 5.86
N TYR A 290 14.96 -2.05 4.57
CA TYR A 290 15.42 -0.91 3.78
C TYR A 290 14.75 0.38 4.22
N GLY A 291 13.43 0.36 4.42
CA GLY A 291 12.66 1.49 4.92
C GLY A 291 13.15 1.95 6.28
N ALA A 292 13.52 1.04 7.18
CA ALA A 292 14.08 1.40 8.48
C ALA A 292 15.38 2.17 8.28
N ALA A 293 16.30 1.67 7.45
CA ALA A 293 17.53 2.40 7.14
C ALA A 293 17.24 3.79 6.53
N CYS A 294 16.30 3.91 5.58
CA CYS A 294 15.93 5.20 5.00
C CYS A 294 15.34 6.17 6.03
N LEU A 295 14.37 5.72 6.83
CA LEU A 295 13.76 6.54 7.88
C LEU A 295 14.79 6.97 8.93
N PHE A 296 15.79 6.13 9.23
CA PHE A 296 16.88 6.48 10.16
C PHE A 296 17.59 7.73 9.67
N PHE A 297 18.06 7.72 8.42
CA PHE A 297 18.80 8.82 7.84
C PHE A 297 17.96 10.08 7.72
N VAL A 298 16.68 9.97 7.35
CA VAL A 298 15.78 11.13 7.28
C VAL A 298 15.47 11.69 8.67
N ALA A 299 15.25 10.84 9.67
CA ALA A 299 15.05 11.28 11.04
C ALA A 299 16.31 11.96 11.60
N LEU A 300 17.49 11.41 11.33
CA LEU A 300 18.78 12.00 11.71
C LEU A 300 18.95 13.37 11.05
N LEU A 301 18.67 13.49 9.76
CA LEU A 301 18.74 14.76 9.03
C LEU A 301 17.78 15.80 9.63
N MET A 302 16.52 15.43 9.87
CA MET A 302 15.52 16.33 10.45
C MET A 302 15.88 16.75 11.88
N GLN A 303 16.43 15.83 12.69
CA GLN A 303 16.94 16.14 14.02
C GLN A 303 18.15 17.09 13.96
N LEU A 304 19.05 16.91 12.97
CA LEU A 304 20.17 17.80 12.75
C LEU A 304 19.71 19.20 12.32
N VAL A 305 18.72 19.30 11.43
CA VAL A 305 18.10 20.58 11.03
C VAL A 305 17.52 21.30 12.25
N SER A 306 16.74 20.60 13.07
CA SER A 306 16.18 21.14 14.33
C SER A 306 17.28 21.70 15.25
N ARG A 307 18.35 20.91 15.46
CA ARG A 307 19.48 21.30 16.33
C ARG A 307 20.28 22.48 15.79
N LEU A 308 20.63 22.48 14.51
CA LEU A 308 21.39 23.57 13.90
C LEU A 308 20.58 24.87 13.87
N ALA A 309 19.26 24.78 13.64
CA ALA A 309 18.37 25.93 13.73
C ALA A 309 18.33 26.51 15.15
N PHE A 310 18.11 25.66 16.17
CA PHE A 310 18.09 26.10 17.56
C PHE A 310 19.44 26.66 18.00
N TRP A 311 20.55 26.02 17.61
CA TRP A 311 21.91 26.49 17.87
C TRP A 311 22.14 27.88 17.27
N GLY A 312 21.80 28.08 15.99
CA GLY A 312 21.95 29.38 15.32
C GLY A 312 21.12 30.49 15.98
N VAL A 313 19.87 30.21 16.35
CA VAL A 313 19.02 31.18 17.07
C VAL A 313 19.58 31.50 18.46
N SER A 314 20.12 30.49 19.16
CA SER A 314 20.73 30.67 20.48
C SER A 314 21.95 31.59 20.46
N TRP A 315 22.75 31.56 19.39
CA TRP A 315 23.86 32.51 19.21
C TRP A 315 23.40 33.96 19.02
N GLY A 316 22.22 34.18 18.42
CA GLY A 316 21.66 35.51 18.22
C GLY A 316 20.96 36.08 19.44
N MET A 317 20.12 35.28 20.11
CA MET A 317 19.26 35.72 21.22
C MET A 317 19.85 35.46 22.62
N GLY A 318 20.91 34.65 22.70
CA GLY A 318 21.44 34.11 23.96
C GLY A 318 20.78 32.77 24.31
N SER A 319 21.59 31.81 24.77
CA SER A 319 21.15 30.43 25.05
C SER A 319 20.05 30.36 26.11
N GLU A 320 20.20 31.10 27.21
CA GLU A 320 19.22 31.10 28.30
C GLU A 320 17.85 31.64 27.84
N GLN A 321 17.83 32.73 27.07
CA GLN A 321 16.59 33.29 26.52
C GLN A 321 15.95 32.32 25.52
N ALA A 322 16.75 31.65 24.68
CA ALA A 322 16.26 30.65 23.73
C ALA A 322 15.60 29.44 24.43
N PHE A 323 16.14 29.00 25.57
CA PHE A 323 15.51 27.95 26.39
C PHE A 323 14.25 28.42 27.08
N GLN A 324 14.28 29.62 27.67
CA GLN A 324 13.12 30.19 28.36
C GLN A 324 11.94 30.37 27.40
N LEU A 325 12.18 30.65 26.12
CA LEU A 325 11.11 30.72 25.10
C LEU A 325 10.22 29.47 25.06
N PHE A 326 10.74 28.30 25.41
CA PHE A 326 9.98 27.03 25.37
C PHE A 326 9.60 26.49 26.75
N ASN A 327 10.29 26.92 27.82
CA ASN A 327 10.10 26.41 29.19
C ASN A 327 9.33 27.37 30.12
N GLN A 328 8.69 28.40 29.58
CA GLN A 328 8.03 29.45 30.38
C GLN A 328 6.73 29.03 31.12
N GLY A 329 6.23 27.81 30.95
CA GLY A 329 4.99 27.33 31.59
C GLY A 329 3.70 28.06 31.16
N GLN A 330 3.81 29.20 30.46
CA GLN A 330 2.74 29.97 29.86
C GLN A 330 2.89 29.95 28.33
N THR A 331 1.79 29.70 27.61
CA THR A 331 1.78 29.69 26.14
C THR A 331 1.72 31.13 25.60
N THR A 332 2.87 31.73 25.37
CA THR A 332 2.97 33.05 24.71
C THR A 332 2.82 32.92 23.18
N LEU A 333 2.47 34.02 22.50
CA LEU A 333 2.38 34.03 21.03
C LEU A 333 3.70 33.60 20.37
N ALA A 334 4.85 34.02 20.91
CA ALA A 334 6.16 33.61 20.44
C ALA A 334 6.41 32.11 20.59
N THR A 335 6.00 31.53 21.73
CA THR A 335 6.08 30.08 21.99
C THR A 335 5.23 29.31 20.98
N SER A 336 3.98 29.74 20.76
CA SER A 336 3.05 29.10 19.84
C SER A 336 3.55 29.10 18.40
N ILE A 337 4.09 30.23 17.92
CA ILE A 337 4.68 30.33 16.57
C ILE A 337 5.89 29.41 16.44
N SER A 338 6.76 29.41 17.45
CA SER A 338 7.97 28.59 17.45
C SER A 338 7.63 27.09 17.45
N MET A 339 6.72 26.65 18.32
CA MET A 339 6.21 25.28 18.32
C MET A 339 5.47 24.91 17.02
N GLY A 340 4.84 25.90 16.36
CA GLY A 340 4.25 25.74 15.03
C GLY A 340 5.27 25.29 13.98
N TRP A 341 6.45 25.91 13.95
CA TRP A 341 7.55 25.49 13.07
C TRP A 341 8.06 24.07 13.38
N GLY A 342 8.18 23.73 14.67
CA GLY A 342 8.49 22.36 15.09
C GLY A 342 7.43 21.34 14.66
N SER A 343 6.16 21.77 14.67
CA SER A 343 5.04 20.94 14.18
C SER A 343 5.10 20.73 12.67
N ILE A 344 5.49 21.74 11.90
CA ILE A 344 5.72 21.62 10.44
C ILE A 344 6.81 20.57 10.16
N LEU A 345 7.95 20.62 10.87
CA LEU A 345 9.00 19.60 10.74
C LEU A 345 8.49 18.18 11.02
N ASN A 346 7.68 18.01 12.08
CA ASN A 346 7.08 16.73 12.42
C ASN A 346 6.08 16.23 11.37
N ILE A 347 5.25 17.14 10.81
CA ILE A 347 4.32 16.82 9.73
C ILE A 347 5.07 16.44 8.45
N THR A 348 6.18 17.13 8.13
CA THR A 348 7.03 16.78 6.99
C THR A 348 7.62 15.38 7.15
N PHE A 349 8.18 15.07 8.32
CA PHE A 349 8.70 13.72 8.60
C PHE A 349 7.60 12.65 8.51
N SER A 350 6.44 12.90 9.12
CA SER A 350 5.30 11.98 9.07
C SER A 350 4.77 11.81 7.64
N GLY A 351 4.73 12.89 6.86
CA GLY A 351 4.34 12.89 5.46
C GLY A 351 5.31 12.06 4.60
N PHE A 352 6.61 12.11 4.89
CA PHE A 352 7.60 11.23 4.26
C PHE A 352 7.37 9.75 4.60
N VAL A 353 7.09 9.41 5.87
CA VAL A 353 6.78 8.03 6.27
C VAL A 353 5.59 7.47 5.50
N ILE A 354 4.51 8.23 5.38
CA ILE A 354 3.30 7.86 4.62
C ILE A 354 3.60 7.78 3.11
N SER A 355 4.35 8.73 2.56
CA SER A 355 4.78 8.71 1.15
C SER A 355 5.60 7.45 0.84
N PHE A 356 6.51 7.07 1.74
CA PHE A 356 7.29 5.83 1.66
C PHE A 356 6.40 4.60 1.73
N PHE A 357 5.49 4.53 2.70
CA PHE A 357 4.56 3.42 2.87
C PHE A 357 3.73 3.16 1.60
N TRP A 358 3.10 4.20 1.04
CA TRP A 358 2.27 4.04 -0.16
C TRP A 358 3.12 3.73 -1.40
N SER A 359 4.27 4.39 -1.56
CA SER A 359 5.20 4.08 -2.67
C SER A 359 5.74 2.65 -2.58
N ALA A 360 6.00 2.15 -1.38
CA ALA A 360 6.45 0.79 -1.16
C ALA A 360 5.37 -0.22 -1.55
N ASN A 361 4.13 -0.03 -1.09
CA ASN A 361 3.00 -0.88 -1.45
C ASN A 361 2.76 -0.88 -2.96
N THR A 362 2.89 0.27 -3.63
CA THR A 362 2.82 0.34 -5.09
C THR A 362 3.88 -0.54 -5.75
N VAL A 363 5.16 -0.43 -5.37
CA VAL A 363 6.22 -1.29 -5.95
C VAL A 363 6.00 -2.76 -5.61
N ILE A 364 5.56 -3.09 -4.39
CA ILE A 364 5.23 -4.46 -4.00
C ILE A 364 4.11 -5.02 -4.90
N TYR A 365 3.07 -4.23 -5.18
CA TYR A 365 2.00 -4.62 -6.09
C TYR A 365 2.53 -4.96 -7.50
N PHE A 366 3.35 -4.09 -8.10
CA PHE A 366 3.98 -4.35 -9.40
C PHE A 366 4.80 -5.64 -9.42
N LEU A 367 5.51 -5.93 -8.33
CA LEU A 367 6.33 -7.14 -8.20
C LEU A 367 5.49 -8.39 -8.00
N LEU A 368 4.38 -8.29 -7.26
CA LEU A 368 3.45 -9.40 -7.04
C LEU A 368 2.74 -9.77 -8.35
N ARG A 369 2.15 -8.80 -9.07
CA ARG A 369 1.48 -9.09 -10.35
C ARG A 369 2.45 -9.67 -11.38
N LYS A 370 3.66 -9.10 -11.51
CA LYS A 370 4.70 -9.67 -12.40
C LYS A 370 5.02 -11.12 -12.07
N CYS A 371 5.04 -11.48 -10.79
CA CYS A 371 5.32 -12.83 -10.34
C CYS A 371 4.15 -13.80 -10.55
N ASP A 372 2.91 -13.32 -10.44
CA ASP A 372 1.73 -14.16 -10.44
C ASP A 372 1.09 -14.32 -11.81
N ASP A 373 0.82 -13.22 -12.51
CA ASP A 373 0.17 -13.19 -13.83
C ASP A 373 1.11 -12.80 -14.99
N GLY A 374 2.35 -12.38 -14.69
CA GLY A 374 3.35 -12.04 -15.70
C GLY A 374 3.20 -10.63 -16.29
N THR A 375 2.32 -9.79 -15.73
CA THR A 375 2.13 -8.41 -16.21
C THR A 375 3.44 -7.60 -16.11
N PRO A 376 3.88 -6.92 -17.19
CA PRO A 376 5.09 -6.10 -17.18
C PRO A 376 5.06 -4.98 -16.13
N ILE A 377 6.22 -4.55 -15.62
CA ILE A 377 6.30 -3.54 -14.53
C ILE A 377 6.14 -2.09 -15.02
N ASP A 378 6.28 -1.90 -16.32
CA ASP A 378 6.18 -0.63 -17.06
C ASP A 378 4.74 -0.32 -17.51
N HIS A 379 3.82 -1.27 -17.35
CA HIS A 379 2.42 -1.09 -17.71
C HIS A 379 1.62 -0.41 -16.58
N VAL A 380 1.04 0.76 -16.82
CA VAL A 380 0.08 1.41 -15.92
C VAL A 380 -1.09 1.84 -16.76
N TYR A 381 -2.30 1.58 -16.30
CA TYR A 381 -3.49 1.93 -17.08
C TYR A 381 -3.64 3.44 -17.23
N TYR A 382 -3.72 3.96 -18.46
CA TYR A 382 -4.08 5.35 -18.76
C TYR A 382 -5.46 5.41 -19.44
N ALA A 383 -6.32 6.30 -18.97
CA ALA A 383 -7.61 6.54 -19.62
C ALA A 383 -7.48 7.07 -21.07
N GLU A 384 -6.31 7.60 -21.46
CA GLU A 384 -6.03 8.04 -22.84
C GLU A 384 -5.70 6.87 -23.78
N GLU A 385 -5.09 5.77 -23.28
CA GLU A 385 -4.81 4.59 -24.10
C GLU A 385 -6.09 3.89 -24.60
N GLU A 386 -7.19 3.95 -23.84
CA GLU A 386 -8.51 3.47 -24.32
C GLU A 386 -9.07 4.33 -25.45
N ALA A 387 -8.82 5.64 -25.46
CA ALA A 387 -9.29 6.51 -26.54
C ALA A 387 -8.50 6.28 -27.83
N ASP A 388 -7.19 6.01 -27.72
CA ASP A 388 -6.34 5.69 -28.86
C ASP A 388 -6.56 4.25 -29.36
N THR A 389 -6.69 3.25 -28.46
CA THR A 389 -7.01 1.87 -28.86
C THR A 389 -8.46 1.67 -29.34
N ALA A 390 -9.43 2.47 -28.86
CA ALA A 390 -10.78 2.48 -29.44
C ALA A 390 -10.81 3.16 -30.82
N ASN A 391 -9.89 4.09 -31.10
CA ASN A 391 -9.69 4.67 -32.43
C ASN A 391 -8.90 3.75 -33.36
N GLU A 392 -8.02 2.92 -32.83
CA GLU A 392 -7.40 1.80 -33.53
C GLU A 392 -8.36 0.60 -33.57
N LEU A 393 -9.47 0.76 -34.31
CA LEU A 393 -10.24 -0.40 -34.76
C LEU A 393 -9.26 -1.45 -35.32
N PRO A 394 -9.40 -2.74 -34.97
CA PRO A 394 -8.58 -3.77 -35.61
C PRO A 394 -8.77 -3.61 -37.11
N LEU A 395 -7.68 -3.50 -37.86
CA LEU A 395 -7.69 -3.67 -39.31
C LEU A 395 -8.32 -5.04 -39.58
N ALA A 396 -9.65 -5.05 -39.75
CA ALA A 396 -10.38 -6.18 -40.26
C ALA A 396 -9.68 -6.53 -41.55
N GLY A 397 -9.04 -7.70 -41.56
CA GLY A 397 -8.22 -8.15 -42.67
C GLY A 397 -8.98 -7.90 -43.95
N VAL A 398 -8.39 -7.10 -44.85
CA VAL A 398 -8.89 -6.93 -46.20
C VAL A 398 -9.03 -8.34 -46.75
N ALA A 399 -10.27 -8.81 -46.87
CA ALA A 399 -10.55 -10.05 -47.57
C ALA A 399 -9.96 -9.87 -48.96
N LYS A 400 -9.02 -10.72 -49.32
CA LYS A 400 -8.44 -10.81 -50.67
C LYS A 400 -9.54 -11.34 -51.61
N ALA A 401 -10.58 -10.55 -51.85
CA ALA A 401 -11.59 -10.81 -52.85
C ALA A 401 -11.05 -10.26 -54.17
N GLY A 402 -10.38 -11.10 -54.94
CA GLY A 402 -9.82 -10.67 -56.21
C GLY A 402 -8.93 -11.66 -56.95
N GLU A 403 -9.03 -12.96 -56.69
CA GLU A 403 -8.51 -13.95 -57.65
C GLU A 403 -9.69 -14.56 -58.41
N PRO A 404 -9.74 -14.41 -59.75
CA PRO A 404 -10.81 -15.01 -60.54
C PRO A 404 -10.63 -16.53 -60.50
N VAL A 405 -11.65 -17.22 -60.02
CA VAL A 405 -11.76 -18.68 -60.11
C VAL A 405 -11.83 -19.03 -61.60
N ILE A 406 -10.76 -19.65 -62.13
CA ILE A 406 -10.78 -20.26 -63.46
C ILE A 406 -11.61 -21.54 -63.33
N GLU A 407 -12.88 -21.49 -63.74
CA GLU A 407 -13.70 -22.69 -63.90
C GLU A 407 -13.03 -23.61 -64.94
N ARG A 408 -12.68 -24.83 -64.53
CA ARG A 408 -12.30 -25.89 -65.46
C ARG A 408 -13.54 -26.36 -66.23
N PRO A 409 -13.43 -26.63 -67.54
CA PRO A 409 -14.56 -27.09 -68.33
C PRO A 409 -14.96 -28.51 -67.90
N VAL A 410 -16.28 -28.73 -67.81
CA VAL A 410 -16.89 -30.03 -67.57
C VAL A 410 -16.58 -30.93 -68.76
N THR A 411 -15.81 -32.00 -68.55
CA THR A 411 -15.66 -33.06 -69.53
C THR A 411 -16.90 -33.94 -69.54
N SER A 412 -17.56 -34.03 -70.70
CA SER A 412 -18.68 -34.91 -70.96
C SER A 412 -18.24 -36.37 -70.88
N ASN A 413 -18.86 -37.15 -70.00
CA ASN A 413 -18.78 -38.61 -70.04
C ASN A 413 -19.38 -39.11 -71.35
N THR A 414 -18.55 -39.71 -72.20
CA THR A 414 -19.00 -40.61 -73.28
C THR A 414 -18.50 -42.01 -72.96
N THR A 415 -19.45 -42.93 -72.88
CA THR A 415 -19.31 -44.39 -72.89
C THR A 415 -18.38 -44.88 -73.98
N ALA A 416 -17.45 -45.77 -73.66
CA ALA A 416 -17.13 -46.95 -74.47
C ALA A 416 -16.20 -47.90 -73.69
N ASP A 417 -16.53 -49.17 -73.79
CA ASP A 417 -15.83 -50.35 -73.29
C ASP A 417 -14.38 -50.48 -73.77
N GLY A 418 -13.60 -51.28 -73.04
CA GLY A 418 -12.66 -52.20 -73.69
C GLY A 418 -11.17 -51.93 -73.49
N GLU A 419 -10.56 -52.88 -72.78
CA GLU A 419 -9.27 -53.52 -73.10
C GLU A 419 -7.93 -52.89 -72.69
N GLN A 420 -7.26 -53.67 -71.83
CA GLN A 420 -5.89 -54.20 -71.94
C GLN A 420 -4.69 -53.38 -71.44
N GLN A 421 -4.00 -54.02 -70.47
CA GLN A 421 -2.54 -54.31 -70.41
C GLN A 421 -1.57 -53.12 -70.35
N ASP A 422 -0.35 -53.22 -69.82
CA ASP A 422 0.34 -54.00 -68.81
C ASP A 422 1.70 -53.27 -68.68
N ALA A 423 2.27 -53.23 -67.48
CA ALA A 423 3.70 -53.27 -67.11
C ALA A 423 4.84 -52.54 -67.90
N LYS A 424 5.89 -52.26 -67.10
CA LYS A 424 7.35 -52.16 -67.40
C LYS A 424 7.91 -50.75 -67.77
N GLU A 425 8.80 -50.11 -66.99
CA GLU A 425 10.09 -50.57 -66.40
C GLU A 425 10.96 -51.22 -67.52
N THR A 426 12.15 -50.76 -67.90
CA THR A 426 13.30 -50.31 -67.11
C THR A 426 14.35 -49.79 -68.11
N THR A 427 15.22 -48.93 -67.60
CA THR A 427 16.58 -48.54 -68.05
C THR A 427 17.40 -49.59 -68.81
N ASP A 428 18.24 -49.10 -69.72
CA ASP A 428 19.48 -49.73 -70.17
C ASP A 428 20.51 -48.60 -70.46
N PRO A 429 21.83 -48.83 -70.30
CA PRO A 429 22.53 -49.48 -71.40
C PRO A 429 23.67 -50.45 -71.02
N GLU A 430 23.98 -51.28 -72.03
CA GLU A 430 25.14 -52.19 -72.30
C GLU A 430 25.07 -53.65 -71.85
#